data_AF-A0A497T9P7-F1
#
_entry.id   AF-A0A497T9P7-F1
#
_cell.length_a   1.000
_cell.length_b   1.000
_cell.length_c   1.000
_cell.angle_alpha   90.00
_cell.angle_beta   90.00
_cell.angle_gamma   90.00
#
_symmetry.space_group_name_H-M   'P 1'
#
loop_
_entity.id
_entity.type
_entity.pdbx_description
1 polymer ?
#
loop_
_entity_poly.entity_id
_entity_poly.type
_entity_poly.pdbx_seq_one_letter_code
_entity_poly.pdbx_strand_id
1 'polypeptide(L)'
;MKKFVLGLFLLIPVLLSGCLTPSEQDRAVQLCVQACQLAKQNGTDLSNGPCLSNEIIPGWVCDVAHSPRLPVDDQPENQSPAYGLTAKHFVEVDPECKFIRAA
;
A
#
# COMPACT_ATOMS: atom_id res chain seq x y z
N MET A 1 28.89 -48.48 -36.44
CA MET A 1 27.55 -48.98 -36.84
C MET A 1 26.69 -49.16 -35.60
N LYS A 2 25.38 -48.85 -35.71
CA LYS A 2 24.29 -48.76 -34.69
C LYS A 2 24.16 -47.34 -34.10
N LYS A 3 23.41 -46.44 -34.74
CA LYS A 3 21.93 -46.26 -34.84
C LYS A 3 21.29 -45.74 -33.54
N PHE A 4 20.99 -44.44 -33.56
CA PHE A 4 19.82 -43.70 -33.03
C PHE A 4 18.91 -44.41 -32.01
N VAL A 5 18.62 -43.74 -30.87
CA VAL A 5 17.28 -43.28 -30.40
C VAL A 5 17.54 -42.18 -29.35
N LEU A 6 17.48 -40.89 -29.72
CA LEU A 6 16.35 -39.99 -29.46
C LEU A 6 15.70 -40.15 -28.06
N GLY A 7 16.32 -39.58 -27.04
CA GLY A 7 15.74 -39.44 -25.70
C GLY A 7 15.80 -37.99 -25.24
N LEU A 8 14.98 -37.13 -25.85
CA LEU A 8 14.74 -35.76 -25.40
C LEU A 8 13.99 -35.84 -24.07
N PHE A 9 14.69 -35.99 -22.95
CA PHE A 9 14.14 -35.68 -21.64
C PHE A 9 14.10 -34.16 -21.51
N LEU A 10 13.07 -33.57 -22.10
CA LEU A 10 12.64 -32.22 -21.78
C LEU A 10 12.12 -32.27 -20.33
N LEU A 11 13.04 -32.16 -19.38
CA LEU A 11 12.71 -31.73 -18.02
C LEU A 11 12.23 -30.29 -18.17
N ILE A 12 10.94 -30.11 -18.47
CA ILE A 12 10.24 -28.85 -18.26
C ILE A 12 10.17 -28.73 -16.74
N PRO A 13 10.95 -27.85 -16.08
CA PRO A 13 10.54 -27.44 -14.75
C PRO A 13 9.21 -26.74 -14.99
N VAL A 14 8.13 -27.36 -14.53
CA VAL A 14 6.82 -26.74 -14.46
C VAL A 14 7.02 -25.51 -13.57
N LEU A 15 7.26 -24.37 -14.21
CA LEU A 15 7.22 -23.06 -13.58
C LEU A 15 5.77 -22.91 -13.15
N LEU A 16 5.48 -23.32 -11.92
CA LEU A 16 4.30 -22.92 -11.16
C LEU A 16 4.38 -21.40 -11.02
N SER A 17 3.99 -20.68 -12.08
CA SER A 17 3.67 -19.26 -12.03
C SER A 17 2.39 -19.12 -11.23
N GLY A 18 2.50 -19.30 -9.92
CA GLY A 18 1.50 -18.80 -8.99
C GLY A 18 1.57 -17.28 -9.05
N CYS A 19 0.74 -16.66 -9.87
CA CYS A 19 0.48 -15.23 -9.77
C CYS A 19 -0.16 -14.98 -8.40
N LEU A 20 0.65 -14.59 -7.41
CA LEU A 20 0.16 -14.12 -6.13
C LEU A 20 -0.53 -12.77 -6.38
N THR A 21 -1.87 -12.76 -6.36
CA THR A 21 -2.63 -11.51 -6.36
C THR A 21 -2.42 -10.83 -5.01
N PRO A 22 -2.03 -9.54 -4.97
CA PRO A 22 -1.91 -8.81 -3.71
C PRO A 22 -3.22 -8.80 -2.95
N SER A 23 -3.16 -8.82 -1.61
CA SER A 23 -4.34 -8.61 -0.79
C SER A 23 -4.89 -7.19 -0.96
N GLU A 24 -6.14 -6.95 -0.57
CA GLU A 24 -6.70 -5.59 -0.58
C GLU A 24 -5.89 -4.64 0.31
N GLN A 25 -5.40 -5.14 1.46
CA GLN A 25 -4.52 -4.39 2.34
C GLN A 25 -3.20 -4.03 1.66
N ASP A 26 -2.53 -4.99 0.99
CA ASP A 26 -1.28 -4.70 0.27
C ASP A 26 -1.50 -3.66 -0.83
N ARG A 27 -2.63 -3.76 -1.54
CA ARG A 27 -3.03 -2.79 -2.57
C ARG A 27 -3.28 -1.41 -1.96
N ALA A 28 -4.00 -1.31 -0.85
CA ALA A 28 -4.23 -0.06 -0.15
C ALA A 28 -2.92 0.58 0.32
N VAL A 29 -2.00 -0.23 0.89
CA VAL A 29 -0.68 0.23 1.32
C VAL A 29 0.13 0.77 0.16
N GLN A 30 0.20 0.03 -0.95
CA GLN A 30 0.92 0.45 -2.14
C GLN A 30 0.38 1.79 -2.68
N LEU A 31 -0.94 1.93 -2.80
CA LEU A 31 -1.58 3.14 -3.31
C LEU A 31 -1.41 4.33 -2.34
N CYS A 32 -1.48 4.10 -1.03
CA CYS A 32 -1.31 5.14 -0.03
C CYS A 32 0.13 5.70 -0.03
N VAL A 33 1.13 4.83 -0.12
CA VAL A 33 2.54 5.24 -0.27
C VAL A 33 2.74 6.07 -1.55
N GLN A 34 2.15 5.64 -2.68
CA GLN A 34 2.21 6.39 -3.94
C GLN A 34 1.53 7.77 -3.83
N ALA A 35 0.35 7.83 -3.20
CA ALA A 35 -0.37 9.08 -2.98
C ALA A 35 0.45 10.06 -2.12
N CYS A 36 1.09 9.57 -1.05
CA CYS A 36 1.97 10.38 -0.22
C CYS A 36 3.16 10.92 -1.02
N GLN A 37 3.82 10.07 -1.81
CA GLN A 37 4.96 10.48 -2.63
C GLN A 37 4.56 11.56 -3.64
N LEU A 38 3.41 11.42 -4.28
CA LEU A 38 2.87 12.41 -5.20
C LEU A 38 2.55 13.74 -4.50
N ALA A 39 1.92 13.69 -3.32
CA ALA A 39 1.65 14.89 -2.52
C ALA A 39 2.95 15.62 -2.14
N LYS A 40 3.97 14.87 -1.71
CA LYS A 40 5.29 15.41 -1.40
C LYS A 40 5.98 16.03 -2.62
N GLN A 41 5.91 15.38 -3.78
CA GLN A 41 6.43 15.90 -5.04
C GLN A 41 5.71 17.19 -5.48
N ASN A 42 4.43 17.32 -5.17
CA ASN A 42 3.63 18.51 -5.44
C ASN A 42 3.81 19.64 -4.41
N GLY A 43 4.67 19.45 -3.41
CA GLY A 43 4.96 20.45 -2.38
C GLY A 43 3.88 20.55 -1.29
N THR A 44 3.02 19.53 -1.14
CA THR A 44 2.10 19.47 0.00
C THR A 44 2.89 19.33 1.30
N ASP A 45 2.55 20.15 2.30
CA ASP A 45 3.10 20.02 3.64
C ASP A 45 2.44 18.83 4.35
N LEU A 46 3.25 17.80 4.65
CA LEU A 46 2.83 16.58 5.33
C LEU A 46 3.13 16.60 6.83
N SER A 47 3.76 17.66 7.34
CA SER A 47 4.22 17.74 8.73
C SER A 47 3.10 17.75 9.78
N ASN A 48 1.87 18.10 9.36
CA ASN A 48 0.70 18.08 10.24
C ASN A 48 -0.09 16.78 10.18
N GLY A 49 0.37 15.75 9.45
CA GLY A 49 -0.34 14.48 9.35
C GLY A 49 -1.68 14.54 8.59
N PRO A 50 -1.76 15.14 7.39
CA PRO A 50 -3.03 15.26 6.68
C PRO A 50 -3.59 13.91 6.20
N CYS A 51 -4.91 13.84 6.07
CA CYS A 51 -5.59 12.83 5.25
C CYS A 51 -5.21 13.02 3.77
N LEU A 52 -4.72 11.97 3.13
CA LEU A 52 -4.37 11.96 1.70
C LEU A 52 -5.52 11.46 0.81
N SER A 53 -6.36 10.57 1.33
CA SER A 53 -7.56 10.12 0.63
C SER A 53 -8.63 9.59 1.60
N ASN A 54 -9.87 9.99 1.34
CA ASN A 54 -11.06 9.47 2.00
C ASN A 54 -11.52 8.10 1.47
N GLU A 55 -10.99 7.67 0.32
CA GLU A 55 -11.28 6.38 -0.28
C GLU A 55 -10.16 6.03 -1.27
N ILE A 56 -9.02 5.51 -0.79
CA ILE A 56 -7.91 5.11 -1.66
C ILE A 56 -8.26 3.86 -2.48
N ILE A 57 -9.04 2.97 -1.86
CA ILE A 57 -9.81 1.88 -2.45
C ILE A 57 -11.12 1.76 -1.65
N PRO A 58 -12.15 1.03 -2.12
CA PRO A 58 -13.43 0.93 -1.42
C PRO A 58 -13.27 0.55 0.06
N GLY A 59 -13.72 1.42 0.95
CA GLY A 59 -13.68 1.21 2.40
C GLY A 59 -12.36 1.53 3.12
N TRP A 60 -11.34 2.06 2.42
CA TRP A 60 -10.01 2.36 2.97
C TRP A 60 -9.67 3.85 2.88
N VAL A 61 -9.25 4.45 3.99
CA VAL A 61 -8.61 5.78 4.01
C VAL A 61 -7.09 5.68 3.97
N CYS A 62 -6.44 6.79 3.63
CA CYS A 62 -4.98 6.93 3.66
C CYS A 62 -4.62 8.21 4.42
N ASP A 63 -3.87 8.05 5.51
CA ASP A 63 -3.50 9.10 6.43
C ASP A 63 -1.98 9.24 6.54
N VAL A 64 -1.50 10.46 6.75
CA VAL A 64 -0.15 10.70 7.25
C VAL A 64 -0.19 10.81 8.78
N ALA A 65 0.71 10.13 9.48
CA ALA A 65 0.84 10.21 10.94
C ALA A 65 2.31 10.12 11.36
N HIS A 66 2.65 10.47 12.60
CA HIS A 66 3.99 10.25 13.13
C HIS A 66 4.12 8.89 13.81
N SER A 67 5.35 8.36 13.83
CA SER A 67 5.71 7.15 14.58
C SER A 67 7.00 7.40 15.39
N PRO A 68 6.91 7.58 16.73
CA PRO A 68 5.70 7.57 17.55
C PRO A 68 4.74 8.72 17.23
N ARG A 69 3.44 8.50 17.49
CA ARG A 69 2.41 9.53 17.29
C ARG A 69 2.71 10.80 18.10
N LEU A 70 2.42 11.94 17.50
CA LEU A 70 2.50 13.26 18.11
C LEU A 70 1.10 13.82 18.37
N PRO A 71 0.94 14.80 19.29
CA PRO A 71 -0.36 15.40 19.56
C PRO A 71 -1.05 16.04 18.34
N VAL A 72 -0.30 16.42 17.31
CA VAL A 72 -0.85 16.94 16.05
C VAL A 72 -1.61 15.87 15.26
N ASP A 73 -1.23 14.60 15.39
CA ASP A 73 -1.87 13.46 14.70
C ASP A 73 -3.25 13.10 15.27
N ASP A 74 -3.62 13.68 16.41
CA ASP A 74 -4.90 13.46 17.08
C ASP A 74 -5.83 14.68 16.96
N GLN A 75 -5.39 15.74 16.26
CA GLN A 75 -6.23 16.90 15.99
C GLN A 75 -7.35 16.53 15.02
N PRO A 76 -8.62 16.93 15.30
CA PRO A 76 -9.77 16.60 14.46
C PRO A 76 -9.61 16.97 12.98
N GLU A 77 -8.95 18.09 12.71
CA GLU A 77 -8.67 18.60 11.36
C GLU A 77 -7.72 17.70 10.54
N ASN A 78 -6.93 16.87 11.21
CA ASN A 78 -5.97 15.96 10.58
C ASN A 78 -6.51 14.52 10.47
N GLN A 79 -7.72 14.26 10.96
CA GLN A 79 -8.36 12.94 10.83
C GLN A 79 -9.08 12.81 9.47
N SER A 80 -9.04 11.61 8.88
CA SER A 80 -9.90 11.25 7.75
C SER A 80 -11.39 11.31 8.11
N PRO A 81 -12.20 12.21 7.52
CA PRO A 81 -13.63 12.29 7.83
C PRO A 81 -14.45 11.08 7.35
N ALA A 82 -13.93 10.30 6.40
CA ALA A 82 -14.58 9.07 5.95
C ALA A 82 -14.42 7.88 6.92
N TYR A 83 -13.40 7.89 7.78
CA TYR A 83 -13.14 6.78 8.68
C TYR A 83 -14.23 6.68 9.75
N GLY A 84 -14.78 5.47 9.91
CA GLY A 84 -15.93 5.22 10.79
C GLY A 84 -17.30 5.44 10.13
N LEU A 85 -17.37 6.20 9.03
CA LEU A 85 -18.59 6.44 8.25
C LEU A 85 -18.69 5.49 7.06
N THR A 86 -17.93 5.78 6.00
CA THR A 86 -17.91 5.03 4.74
C THR A 86 -16.69 4.11 4.63
N ALA A 87 -15.62 4.42 5.34
CA ALA A 87 -14.43 3.60 5.44
C ALA A 87 -14.34 2.90 6.81
N LYS A 88 -13.94 1.63 6.81
CA LYS A 88 -13.70 0.82 8.02
C LYS A 88 -12.24 0.42 8.18
N HIS A 89 -11.43 0.70 7.17
CA HIS A 89 -10.01 0.40 7.15
C HIS A 89 -9.20 1.67 6.89
N PHE A 90 -7.94 1.64 7.28
CA PHE A 90 -7.00 2.74 7.07
C PHE A 90 -5.60 2.23 6.78
N VAL A 91 -4.83 3.08 6.11
CA VAL A 91 -3.37 2.96 6.01
C VAL A 91 -2.76 4.23 6.57
N GLU A 92 -1.75 4.08 7.43
CA GLU A 92 -0.92 5.19 7.91
C GLU A 92 0.48 5.10 7.31
N VAL A 93 0.95 6.23 6.80
CA VAL A 93 2.34 6.46 6.40
C VAL A 93 2.94 7.63 7.18
N ASP A 94 4.26 7.70 7.29
CA ASP A 94 4.94 8.85 7.90
C ASP A 94 5.08 10.03 6.91
N PRO A 95 5.50 11.23 7.35
CA PRO A 95 5.76 12.37 6.45
C PRO A 95 6.87 12.12 5.40
N GLU A 96 7.63 11.04 5.55
CA GLU A 96 8.61 10.53 4.58
C GLU A 96 8.04 9.42 3.68
N CYS A 97 6.71 9.24 3.71
CA CYS A 97 5.94 8.26 2.96
C CYS A 97 6.34 6.80 3.23
N LYS A 98 6.87 6.51 4.43
CA LYS A 98 7.13 5.15 4.89
C LYS A 98 5.89 4.60 5.55
N PHE A 99 5.54 3.38 5.21
CA PHE A 99 4.44 2.66 5.84
C PHE A 99 4.64 2.52 7.36
N ILE A 100 3.60 2.84 8.14
CA ILE A 100 3.54 2.64 9.59
C ILE A 100 2.71 1.40 9.92
N ARG A 101 1.42 1.42 9.54
CA ARG A 101 0.46 0.33 9.84
C ARG A 101 -0.77 0.41 8.93
N ALA A 102 -1.51 -0.69 8.88
CA ALA A 102 -2.81 -0.80 8.22
C ALA A 102 -3.70 -1.77 8.98
N ALA A 103 -5.00 -1.46 9.07
CA ALA A 103 -6.02 -2.31 9.71
C ALA A 103 -7.41 -2.02 9.12
#